data_AF-A0A4Q3VL12-F1
#
_entry.id   AF-A0A4Q3VL12-F1
#
_cell.length_a   1.000
_cell.length_b   1.000
_cell.length_c   1.000
_cell.angle_alpha   90.00
_cell.angle_beta   90.00
_cell.angle_gamma   90.00
#
_symmetry.space_group_name_H-M   'P 1'
#
loop_
_entity.id
_entity.type
_entity.pdbx_description
1 polymer ?
#
loop_
_entity_poly.entity_id
_entity_poly.type
_entity_poly.pdbx_seq_one_letter_code
_entity_poly.pdbx_strand_id
1 'polypeptide(L)'
;MIPLGFQMAGVRCGLKNKRNDLGLILSDRPARAAGVLTTNAVRAACVDHTRDALRGGVLRAVVVNSGNANCCTGAQGERDTLRMAELAAEGLGVDSREVAVASTGVIGQPLD
;
A
#
# COMPACT_ATOMS: atom_id res chain seq x y z
N MET A 1 15.39 -14.81 9.07
CA MET A 1 15.05 -15.69 7.92
C MET A 1 13.75 -15.17 7.33
N ILE A 2 13.65 -15.05 6.01
CA ILE A 2 12.40 -14.65 5.33
C ILE A 2 11.53 -15.91 5.20
N PRO A 3 10.24 -15.88 5.55
CA PRO A 3 9.36 -17.04 5.35
C PRO A 3 9.36 -17.50 3.90
N LEU A 4 9.27 -18.82 3.68
CA LEU A 4 9.24 -19.39 2.33
C LEU A 4 8.05 -18.82 1.53
N GLY A 5 8.31 -18.45 0.28
CA GLY A 5 7.31 -17.87 -0.61
C GLY A 5 7.03 -16.39 -0.38
N PHE A 6 7.82 -15.69 0.45
CA PHE A 6 7.77 -14.25 0.60
C PHE A 6 9.04 -13.58 0.09
N GLN A 7 8.86 -12.46 -0.61
CA GLN A 7 9.91 -11.59 -1.08
C GLN A 7 9.62 -10.17 -0.61
N MET A 8 10.66 -9.36 -0.45
CA MET A 8 10.52 -7.97 -0.06
C MET A 8 11.57 -7.10 -0.74
N ALA A 9 11.18 -5.86 -1.03
CA ALA A 9 12.05 -4.85 -1.59
C ALA A 9 11.80 -3.51 -0.89
N GLY A 10 12.84 -2.69 -0.81
CA GLY A 10 12.76 -1.31 -0.34
C GLY A 10 13.63 -0.44 -1.22
N VAL A 11 13.04 0.60 -1.80
CA VAL A 11 13.72 1.49 -2.74
C VAL A 11 13.47 2.95 -2.37
N ARG A 12 14.22 3.84 -3.01
CA ARG A 12 13.99 5.27 -2.94
C ARG A 12 13.18 5.72 -4.16
N CYS A 13 11.98 6.24 -3.92
CA CYS A 13 11.12 6.89 -4.91
C CYS A 13 11.15 8.42 -4.84
N GLY A 14 11.69 9.01 -3.76
CA GLY A 14 11.97 10.45 -3.70
C GLY A 14 11.09 11.24 -2.72
N LEU A 15 10.19 10.60 -1.98
CA LEU A 15 9.45 11.21 -0.88
C LEU A 15 10.37 11.60 0.30
N LYS A 16 11.51 10.92 0.45
CA LYS A 16 12.56 11.24 1.43
C LYS A 16 13.89 11.51 0.75
N ASN A 17 14.65 12.45 1.31
CA ASN A 17 15.91 12.91 0.71
C ASN A 17 16.99 11.83 0.61
N LYS A 18 17.21 11.02 1.64
CA LYS A 18 18.39 10.12 1.73
C LYS A 18 18.07 8.72 2.26
N ARG A 19 16.80 8.32 2.27
CA ARG A 19 16.36 7.02 2.82
C ARG A 19 15.39 6.36 1.86
N ASN A 20 15.33 5.03 1.90
CA ASN A 20 14.25 4.29 1.27
C ASN A 20 12.91 4.74 1.85
N ASP A 21 11.95 4.89 0.97
CA ASP A 21 10.66 5.51 1.24
C ASP A 21 9.51 4.79 0.51
N LEU A 22 9.82 3.80 -0.33
CA LEU A 22 8.87 2.86 -0.91
C LEU A 22 9.30 1.43 -0.56
N GLY A 23 8.36 0.65 -0.07
CA GLY A 23 8.53 -0.75 0.29
C GLY A 23 7.49 -1.62 -0.37
N LEU A 24 7.85 -2.88 -0.58
CA LEU A 24 6.97 -3.89 -1.15
C LEU A 24 7.21 -5.23 -0.47
N ILE A 25 6.14 -5.93 -0.15
CA ILE A 25 6.14 -7.34 0.23
C ILE A 25 5.30 -8.09 -0.80
N LEU A 26 5.81 -9.20 -1.32
CA LEU A 26 5.13 -10.08 -2.27
C LEU A 26 5.09 -11.50 -1.71
N SER A 27 3.95 -12.17 -1.84
CA SER A 27 3.84 -13.62 -1.75
C SER A 27 3.80 -14.23 -3.15
N ASP A 28 4.62 -15.27 -3.37
CA ASP A 28 4.67 -16.02 -4.63
C ASP A 28 3.39 -16.82 -4.90
N ARG A 29 2.50 -16.93 -3.91
CA ARG A 29 1.22 -17.66 -3.96
C ARG A 29 0.12 -16.89 -3.21
N PRO A 30 -1.16 -17.21 -3.43
CA PRO A 30 -2.26 -16.67 -2.62
C PRO A 30 -2.03 -16.85 -1.11
N ALA A 31 -2.00 -15.74 -0.35
CA ALA A 31 -1.82 -15.78 1.10
C ALA A 31 -3.10 -15.34 1.80
N ARG A 32 -3.61 -16.17 2.74
CA ARG A 32 -4.72 -15.76 3.61
C ARG A 32 -4.28 -14.54 4.42
N ALA A 33 -5.08 -13.49 4.35
CA ALA A 33 -4.75 -12.21 4.94
C ALA A 33 -5.77 -11.83 6.02
N ALA A 34 -5.26 -11.26 7.10
CA ALA A 34 -6.04 -10.61 8.13
C ALA A 34 -5.32 -9.32 8.53
N GLY A 35 -6.08 -8.29 8.86
CA GLY A 35 -5.53 -7.01 9.26
C GLY A 35 -6.56 -6.19 10.04
N VAL A 36 -6.07 -5.40 10.98
CA VAL A 36 -6.86 -4.39 11.67
C VAL A 36 -6.43 -3.02 11.17
N LEU A 37 -7.41 -2.13 11.03
CA LEU A 37 -7.24 -0.80 10.47
C LEU A 37 -7.70 0.24 11.50
N THR A 38 -7.26 1.48 11.33
CA THR A 38 -7.72 2.56 12.21
C THR A 38 -9.24 2.73 12.16
N THR A 39 -9.83 3.03 13.32
CA THR A 39 -11.25 3.37 13.48
C THR A 39 -11.50 4.87 13.44
N ASN A 40 -10.46 5.67 13.21
CA ASN A 40 -10.59 7.13 13.16
C ASN A 40 -11.52 7.56 12.01
N ALA A 41 -12.39 8.53 12.30
CA ALA A 41 -13.23 9.17 11.30
C ALA A 41 -12.41 9.84 10.19
N VAL A 42 -11.30 10.49 10.57
CA VAL A 42 -10.30 11.03 9.64
C VAL A 42 -9.24 9.97 9.37
N ARG A 43 -9.23 9.44 8.15
CA ARG A 43 -8.32 8.37 7.71
C ARG A 43 -7.89 8.58 6.27
N ALA A 44 -6.73 8.02 5.91
CA ALA A 44 -6.19 8.06 4.56
C ALA A 44 -7.00 7.16 3.61
N ALA A 45 -6.97 7.47 2.31
CA ALA A 45 -7.68 6.68 1.29
C ALA A 45 -7.22 5.22 1.25
N CYS A 46 -5.93 4.96 1.51
CA CYS A 46 -5.37 3.61 1.57
C CYS A 46 -5.99 2.71 2.64
N VAL A 47 -6.58 3.30 3.69
CA VAL A 47 -7.27 2.56 4.75
C VAL A 47 -8.53 1.90 4.19
N ASP A 48 -9.30 2.62 3.36
CA ASP A 48 -10.53 2.10 2.80
C ASP A 48 -10.27 1.11 1.66
N HIS A 49 -9.30 1.40 0.78
CA HIS A 49 -8.82 0.44 -0.22
C HIS A 49 -8.37 -0.89 0.41
N THR A 50 -7.50 -0.83 1.43
CA THR A 50 -6.98 -2.04 2.09
C THR A 50 -8.07 -2.79 2.85
N ARG A 51 -9.08 -2.10 3.38
CA ARG A 51 -10.25 -2.75 4.00
C ARG A 51 -10.99 -3.61 3.00
N ASP A 52 -11.20 -3.09 1.79
CA ASP A 52 -11.90 -3.81 0.73
C ASP A 52 -11.06 -4.97 0.19
N ALA A 53 -9.75 -4.79 0.01
CA ALA A 53 -8.81 -5.86 -0.35
C ALA A 53 -8.84 -6.99 0.70
N LEU A 54 -8.82 -6.65 2.00
CA LEU A 54 -8.89 -7.63 3.09
C LEU A 54 -10.21 -8.41 3.14
N ARG A 55 -11.34 -7.84 2.67
CA ARG A 55 -12.62 -8.57 2.57
C ARG A 55 -12.55 -9.73 1.57
N GLY A 56 -11.64 -9.69 0.60
CA GLY A 56 -11.34 -10.83 -0.28
C GLY A 56 -10.72 -12.02 0.45
N GLY A 57 -10.16 -11.81 1.65
CA GLY A 57 -9.59 -12.85 2.51
C GLY A 57 -8.27 -13.43 2.01
N VAL A 58 -7.74 -12.92 0.90
CA VAL A 58 -6.47 -13.30 0.29
C VAL A 58 -5.78 -12.03 -0.21
N LEU A 59 -4.48 -11.92 0.06
CA LEU A 59 -3.61 -10.91 -0.54
C LEU A 59 -2.40 -11.59 -1.19
N ARG A 60 -1.83 -10.89 -2.17
CA ARG A 60 -0.55 -11.24 -2.80
C ARG A 60 0.53 -10.24 -2.47
N ALA A 61 0.20 -8.97 -2.26
CA ALA A 61 1.20 -7.96 -1.99
C ALA A 61 0.74 -6.89 -0.99
N VAL A 62 1.73 -6.23 -0.39
CA VAL A 62 1.55 -4.99 0.36
C VAL A 62 2.56 -3.99 -0.19
N VAL A 63 2.09 -2.87 -0.72
CA VAL A 63 2.93 -1.76 -1.15
C VAL A 63 2.80 -0.61 -0.14
N VAL A 64 3.93 -0.07 0.30
CA VAL A 64 3.98 0.90 1.40
C VAL A 64 4.87 2.07 1.03
N ASN A 65 4.35 3.30 1.09
CA ASN A 65 5.17 4.50 1.00
C ASN A 65 5.31 5.17 2.36
N SER A 66 6.38 5.95 2.54
CA SER A 66 6.63 6.70 3.77
C SER A 66 7.20 8.09 3.49
N GLY A 67 6.83 9.08 4.30
CA GLY A 67 7.12 10.51 4.06
C GLY A 67 5.87 11.29 3.72
N ASN A 68 4.86 10.64 3.13
CA ASN A 68 3.55 11.20 2.82
C ASN A 68 2.45 10.22 3.26
N ALA A 69 1.49 10.68 4.07
CA ALA A 69 0.39 9.85 4.57
C ALA A 69 -0.75 9.66 3.57
N ASN A 70 -0.80 10.46 2.50
CA ASN A 70 -1.91 10.56 1.55
C ASN A 70 -3.28 10.63 2.27
N CYS A 71 -3.33 11.49 3.29
CA CYS A 71 -4.47 11.68 4.15
C CYS A 71 -4.98 13.11 4.02
N CYS A 72 -6.30 13.30 4.03
CA CYS A 72 -6.94 14.60 3.79
C CYS A 72 -6.61 15.22 2.42
N THR A 73 -6.42 14.38 1.40
CA THR A 73 -6.06 14.75 0.01
C THR A 73 -7.24 14.64 -0.97
N GLY A 74 -8.43 14.33 -0.45
CA GLY A 74 -9.68 14.26 -1.23
C GLY A 74 -9.64 13.20 -2.33
N ALA A 75 -10.42 13.44 -3.40
CA ALA A 75 -10.55 12.52 -4.52
C ALA A 75 -9.22 12.25 -5.27
N GLN A 76 -8.23 13.15 -5.18
CA GLN A 76 -6.90 12.89 -5.73
C GLN A 76 -6.21 11.77 -4.95
N GLY A 77 -6.24 11.81 -3.62
CA GLY A 77 -5.63 10.77 -2.80
C GLY A 77 -6.24 9.38 -2.99
N GLU A 78 -7.54 9.33 -3.27
CA GLU A 78 -8.23 8.08 -3.68
C GLU A 78 -7.66 7.54 -4.99
N ARG A 79 -7.53 8.38 -6.02
CA ARG A 79 -6.93 8.01 -7.30
C ARG A 79 -5.48 7.57 -7.14
N ASP A 80 -4.69 8.28 -6.33
CA ASP A 80 -3.28 7.96 -6.10
C ASP A 80 -3.13 6.60 -5.42
N THR A 81 -4.00 6.31 -4.44
CA THR A 81 -4.04 5.00 -3.77
C THR A 81 -4.36 3.87 -4.74
N LEU A 82 -5.41 4.04 -5.56
CA LEU A 82 -5.79 3.05 -6.56
C LEU A 82 -4.67 2.86 -7.58
N ARG A 83 -4.07 3.96 -8.05
CA ARG A 83 -2.98 3.92 -9.02
C ARG A 83 -1.75 3.21 -8.47
N MET A 84 -1.44 3.41 -7.19
CA MET A 84 -0.34 2.72 -6.51
C MET A 84 -0.59 1.21 -6.41
N ALA A 85 -1.82 0.78 -6.11
CA ALA A 85 -2.20 -0.63 -6.13
C ALA A 85 -2.09 -1.24 -7.54
N GLU A 86 -2.59 -0.54 -8.56
CA GLU A 86 -2.54 -0.96 -9.96
C GLU A 86 -1.11 -1.11 -10.48
N LEU A 87 -0.25 -0.10 -10.23
CA LEU A 87 1.15 -0.12 -10.65
C LEU A 87 1.92 -1.26 -9.99
N ALA A 88 1.69 -1.49 -8.69
CA ALA A 88 2.27 -2.63 -7.99
C ALA A 88 1.75 -3.95 -8.58
N ALA A 89 0.45 -4.08 -8.81
CA ALA A 89 -0.15 -5.27 -9.38
C ALA A 89 0.38 -5.60 -10.77
N GLU A 90 0.47 -4.59 -11.65
CA GLU A 90 1.03 -4.70 -13.00
C GLU A 90 2.48 -5.19 -12.95
N GLY A 91 3.32 -4.56 -12.12
CA GLY A 91 4.74 -4.93 -11.99
C GLY A 91 4.96 -6.32 -11.39
N LEU A 92 3.98 -6.87 -10.67
CA LEU A 92 4.07 -8.16 -9.97
C LEU A 92 3.29 -9.28 -10.69
N GLY A 93 2.48 -8.95 -11.70
CA GLY A 93 1.60 -9.90 -12.37
C GLY A 93 0.52 -10.49 -11.46
N VAL A 94 -0.11 -9.65 -10.62
CA VAL A 94 -1.18 -10.06 -9.68
C VAL A 94 -2.44 -9.20 -9.89
N ASP A 95 -3.56 -9.57 -9.25
CA ASP A 95 -4.78 -8.74 -9.28
C ASP A 95 -4.61 -7.56 -8.31
N SER A 96 -5.00 -6.34 -8.73
CA SER A 96 -4.89 -5.13 -7.89
C SER A 96 -5.73 -5.19 -6.62
N ARG A 97 -6.81 -5.99 -6.61
CA ARG A 97 -7.63 -6.25 -5.42
C ARG A 97 -6.92 -7.15 -4.40
N GLU A 98 -5.87 -7.84 -4.81
CA GLU A 98 -4.99 -8.64 -3.93
C GLU A 98 -3.79 -7.82 -3.41
N VAL A 99 -3.75 -6.52 -3.70
CA VAL A 99 -2.69 -5.60 -3.24
C VAL A 99 -3.23 -4.65 -2.17
N ALA A 100 -2.71 -4.78 -0.96
CA ALA A 100 -2.92 -3.78 0.09
C ALA A 100 -1.98 -2.59 -0.10
N VAL A 101 -2.46 -1.40 0.24
CA VAL A 101 -1.71 -0.14 0.18
C VAL A 101 -1.63 0.46 1.57
N ALA A 102 -0.44 0.92 1.98
CA ALA A 102 -0.28 1.71 3.19
C ALA A 102 0.58 2.94 2.95
N SER A 103 0.19 4.05 3.57
CA SER A 103 0.88 5.34 3.47
C SER A 103 1.08 5.93 4.86
N THR A 104 2.25 6.53 5.11
CA THR A 104 2.56 7.17 6.39
C THR A 104 3.46 8.39 6.20
N GLY A 105 3.18 9.47 6.94
CA GLY A 105 3.96 10.71 6.85
C GLY A 105 3.12 11.96 7.04
N VAL A 106 3.44 13.01 6.28
CA VAL A 106 2.74 14.30 6.34
C VAL A 106 1.29 14.15 5.88
N ILE A 107 0.35 14.78 6.60
CA ILE A 107 -1.08 14.83 6.27
C ILE A 107 -1.38 16.12 5.51
N GLY A 108 -2.30 16.08 4.54
CA GLY A 108 -2.75 17.24 3.76
C GLY A 108 -1.91 17.57 2.53
N GLN A 109 -0.87 16.77 2.24
CA GLN A 109 -0.06 16.90 1.04
C GLN A 109 -0.44 15.81 0.03
N PRO A 110 -0.83 16.16 -1.22
CA PRO A 110 -1.05 15.19 -2.28
C PRO A 110 0.17 14.29 -2.50
N LEU A 111 -0.07 13.06 -2.93
CA LEU A 111 1.01 12.14 -3.29
C LEU A 111 1.52 12.53 -4.69
N ASP A 112 2.83 12.70 -4.84
CA ASP A 112 3.48 13.01 -6.11
C ASP A 112 3.60 11.79 -7.03
#